data_AF-A0A7X7XZ93-F1
#
_entry.id   AF-A0A7X7XZ93-F1
#
_cell.length_a   1.000
_cell.length_b   1.000
_cell.length_c   1.000
_cell.angle_alpha   90.00
_cell.angle_beta   90.00
_cell.angle_gamma   90.00
#
_symmetry.space_group_name_H-M   'P 1'
#
loop_
_entity.id
_entity.type
_entity.pdbx_description
1 polymer ?
#
loop_
_entity_poly.entity_id
_entity_poly.type
_entity_poly.pdbx_seq_one_letter_code
_entity_poly.pdbx_strand_id
1 'polypeptide(L)'
;MAKRKIDWDENKLKKWIQEGRGQGEGKDYKPWLTVQDFPSKGRVSRVFGWKTKRIHHFFTDSETRYFYLLEWEDDVLDIREHYPLFHCEEVIQNKAGLNFDLFKDKDTGTPYILSTSFLITLKKPNGKIAYVARSLKADYELERKTALERLEIERRYWQSQNIDWGIVTQKEIPVVKAKNIEWVHSSLYPADERGFTDEEVDYYCNAFVEKLAGNSTSIRNFTTQFDRLFNLDTGSGVYIFKRLIALKRIMVDMNKKIDLNDSTQSIEIIKQSLPERVRIL
;
A
#
# COMPACT_ATOMS: atom_id res chain seq x y z
N MET A 1 17.09 27.66 11.59
CA MET A 1 15.72 27.19 11.89
C MET A 1 15.75 26.44 13.21
N ALA A 2 15.00 26.90 14.22
CA ALA A 2 14.98 26.25 15.53
C ALA A 2 14.61 24.77 15.39
N LYS A 3 15.38 23.88 16.01
CA LYS A 3 14.99 22.48 16.20
C LYS A 3 13.62 22.52 16.89
N ARG A 4 12.55 22.19 16.17
CA ARG A 4 11.22 21.99 16.77
C ARG A 4 11.41 20.96 17.89
N LYS A 5 11.29 21.39 19.14
CA LYS A 5 11.20 20.51 20.28
C LYS A 5 9.95 19.67 20.05
N ILE A 6 10.11 18.38 19.79
CA ILE A 6 8.99 17.46 19.63
C ILE A 6 8.59 17.08 21.06
N ASP A 7 8.06 18.05 21.80
CA ASP A 7 7.57 17.77 23.15
C ASP A 7 6.33 16.87 22.97
N TRP A 8 6.46 15.62 23.41
CA TRP A 8 5.37 14.65 23.48
C TRP A 8 4.80 14.72 24.88
N ASP A 9 3.59 15.27 25.01
CA ASP A 9 2.91 15.47 26.28
C ASP A 9 1.44 15.04 26.19
N GLU A 10 0.74 15.02 27.33
CA GLU A 10 -0.68 14.65 27.37
C GLU A 10 -1.56 15.54 26.49
N ASN A 11 -1.23 16.83 26.36
CA ASN A 11 -2.02 17.77 25.57
C ASN A 11 -1.96 17.42 24.08
N LYS A 12 -0.76 17.11 23.58
CA LYS A 12 -0.54 16.65 22.21
C LYS A 12 -1.20 15.31 21.96
N LEU A 13 -1.11 14.37 22.90
CA LEU A 13 -1.82 13.09 22.82
C LEU A 13 -3.34 13.30 22.73
N LYS A 14 -3.93 14.10 23.62
CA LYS A 14 -5.37 14.44 23.61
C LYS A 14 -5.77 15.09 22.28
N LYS A 15 -4.96 16.03 21.77
CA LYS A 15 -5.20 16.66 20.46
C LYS A 15 -5.21 15.64 19.32
N TRP A 16 -4.23 14.75 19.26
CA TRP A 16 -4.17 13.71 18.21
C TRP A 16 -5.38 12.77 18.23
N ILE A 17 -5.87 12.43 19.42
CA ILE A 17 -7.10 11.66 19.59
C ILE A 17 -8.31 12.46 19.09
N GLN A 18 -8.42 13.74 19.44
CA GLN A 18 -9.50 14.63 18.98
C GLN A 18 -9.51 14.84 17.46
N GLU A 19 -8.35 14.81 16.81
CA GLU A 19 -8.22 14.86 15.35
C GLU A 19 -8.75 13.59 14.65
N GLY A 20 -9.07 12.54 15.42
CA GLY A 20 -9.57 11.26 14.92
C GLY A 20 -8.47 10.36 14.35
N ARG A 21 -7.20 10.56 14.74
CA ARG A 21 -6.11 9.68 14.31
C ARG A 21 -6.34 8.26 14.81
N GLY A 22 -6.14 7.28 13.93
CA GLY A 22 -6.45 5.87 14.15
C GLY A 22 -7.89 5.47 13.89
N GLN A 23 -8.78 6.42 13.56
CA GLN A 23 -10.20 6.16 13.34
C GLN A 23 -10.54 6.22 11.86
N GLY A 24 -11.70 5.66 11.50
CA GLY A 24 -12.19 5.57 10.12
C GLY A 24 -11.78 4.30 9.39
N GLU A 25 -12.29 4.14 8.18
CA GLU A 25 -11.99 3.04 7.26
C GLU A 25 -11.90 3.58 5.83
N GLY A 26 -11.18 2.88 4.95
CA GLY A 26 -11.01 3.26 3.56
C GLY A 26 -10.50 4.69 3.40
N LYS A 27 -11.26 5.53 2.69
CA LYS A 27 -10.92 6.94 2.43
C LYS A 27 -10.91 7.82 3.67
N ASP A 28 -11.68 7.44 4.69
CA ASP A 28 -11.90 8.24 5.90
C ASP A 28 -10.92 7.87 7.02
N TYR A 29 -10.12 6.82 6.84
CA TYR A 29 -9.10 6.44 7.81
C TYR A 29 -7.97 7.46 7.90
N LYS A 30 -7.62 7.83 9.14
CA LYS A 30 -6.49 8.71 9.45
C LYS A 30 -5.39 7.91 10.16
N PRO A 31 -4.18 7.76 9.60
CA PRO A 31 -3.12 7.01 10.28
C PRO A 31 -2.68 7.70 11.57
N TRP A 32 -2.20 6.92 12.55
CA TRP A 32 -1.69 7.49 13.79
C TRP A 32 -0.48 8.40 13.56
N LEU A 33 0.39 7.98 12.65
CA LEU A 33 1.64 8.64 12.31
C LEU A 33 1.60 9.09 10.85
N THR A 34 2.03 10.32 10.61
CA THR A 34 2.20 10.90 9.27
C THR A 34 3.65 11.34 9.07
N VAL A 35 4.04 11.52 7.81
CA VAL A 35 5.41 11.97 7.43
C VAL A 35 5.78 13.35 7.99
N GLN A 36 4.82 14.12 8.51
CA GLN A 36 5.07 15.44 9.08
C GLN A 36 5.35 15.40 10.59
N ASP A 37 5.04 14.29 11.27
CA ASP A 37 5.09 14.23 12.73
C ASP A 37 6.52 14.06 13.26
N PHE A 38 7.44 13.52 12.46
CA PHE A 38 8.83 13.27 12.86
C PHE A 38 9.82 13.65 11.75
N PRO A 39 11.02 14.16 12.10
CA PRO A 39 12.10 14.34 11.14
C PRO A 39 12.46 12.98 10.55
N SER A 40 12.49 12.91 9.23
CA SER A 40 12.79 11.66 8.54
C SER A 40 14.21 11.18 8.90
N LYS A 41 14.32 9.91 9.26
CA LYS A 41 15.63 9.23 9.43
C LYS A 41 16.08 8.50 8.16
N GLY A 42 15.28 8.60 7.10
CA GLY A 42 15.45 7.91 5.82
C GLY A 42 14.44 8.41 4.80
N ARG A 43 14.23 7.66 3.71
CA ARG A 43 13.25 8.00 2.68
C ARG A 43 11.83 7.75 3.20
N VAL A 44 11.01 8.79 3.18
CA VAL A 44 9.56 8.72 3.44
C VAL A 44 8.81 8.74 2.11
N SER A 45 7.60 8.18 2.08
CA SER A 45 6.76 8.14 0.88
C SER A 45 5.33 8.56 1.21
N ARG A 46 4.69 9.21 0.23
CA ARG A 46 3.25 9.48 0.21
C ARG A 46 2.70 8.89 -1.07
N VAL A 47 1.77 7.96 -0.97
CA VAL A 47 1.26 7.21 -2.13
C VAL A 47 -0.26 7.23 -2.09
N PHE A 48 -0.91 7.58 -3.21
CA PHE A 48 -2.36 7.59 -3.31
C PHE A 48 -2.88 6.17 -3.55
N GLY A 49 -3.64 5.59 -2.62
CA GLY A 49 -4.18 4.25 -2.75
C GLY A 49 -5.38 4.19 -3.69
N TRP A 50 -5.37 3.22 -4.60
CA TRP A 50 -6.46 2.98 -5.54
C TRP A 50 -7.70 2.41 -4.85
N LYS A 51 -7.49 1.52 -3.86
CA LYS A 51 -8.58 0.88 -3.09
C LYS A 51 -9.21 1.84 -2.11
N THR A 52 -8.37 2.59 -1.40
CA THR A 52 -8.78 3.45 -0.29
C THR A 52 -9.10 4.88 -0.72
N LYS A 53 -8.68 5.33 -1.91
CA LYS A 53 -8.87 6.71 -2.41
C LYS A 53 -8.33 7.79 -1.47
N ARG A 54 -7.22 7.51 -0.77
CA ARG A 54 -6.51 8.47 0.09
C ARG A 54 -5.01 8.36 -0.05
N ILE A 55 -4.30 9.37 0.46
CA ILE A 55 -2.85 9.34 0.55
C ILE A 55 -2.44 8.52 1.78
N HIS A 56 -1.65 7.48 1.56
CA HIS A 56 -0.99 6.70 2.60
C HIS A 56 0.38 7.31 2.93
N HIS A 57 0.80 7.14 4.18
CA HIS A 57 2.06 7.66 4.70
C HIS A 57 3.00 6.52 5.08
N PHE A 58 4.21 6.48 4.53
CA PHE A 58 5.20 5.45 4.85
C PHE A 58 6.54 6.05 5.25
N PHE A 59 7.21 5.42 6.20
CA PHE A 59 8.48 5.88 6.75
C PHE A 59 9.69 5.08 6.25
N THR A 60 9.44 3.97 5.56
CA THR A 60 10.49 3.11 5.00
C THR A 60 10.12 2.59 3.61
N ASP A 61 11.15 2.22 2.85
CA ASP A 61 10.99 1.54 1.56
C ASP A 61 10.24 0.21 1.66
N SER A 62 10.45 -0.53 2.74
CA SER A 62 9.79 -1.82 2.96
C SER A 62 8.28 -1.62 3.14
N GLU A 63 7.87 -0.58 3.86
CA GLU A 63 6.45 -0.22 3.99
C GLU A 63 5.84 0.16 2.64
N THR A 64 6.51 1.02 1.87
CA THR A 64 6.02 1.40 0.53
C THR A 64 5.90 0.18 -0.40
N ARG A 65 6.89 -0.73 -0.39
CA ARG A 65 6.86 -1.94 -1.23
C ARG A 65 5.77 -2.91 -0.78
N TYR A 66 5.61 -3.10 0.53
CA TYR A 66 4.57 -3.96 1.06
C TYR A 66 3.17 -3.43 0.77
N PHE A 67 2.99 -2.10 0.87
CA PHE A 67 1.76 -1.44 0.45
C PHE A 67 1.40 -1.75 -1.01
N TYR A 68 2.36 -1.65 -1.94
CA TYR A 68 2.09 -2.02 -3.34
C TYR A 68 1.65 -3.47 -3.50
N LEU A 69 2.21 -4.40 -2.71
CA LEU A 69 1.74 -5.79 -2.72
C LEU A 69 0.29 -5.89 -2.25
N LEU A 70 -0.08 -5.18 -1.18
CA LEU A 70 -1.46 -5.16 -0.67
C LEU A 70 -2.44 -4.52 -1.66
N GLU A 71 -2.07 -3.42 -2.33
CA GLU A 71 -2.88 -2.79 -3.39
C GLU A 71 -3.08 -3.73 -4.59
N TRP A 72 -2.17 -4.66 -4.82
CA TRP A 72 -2.26 -5.60 -5.94
C TRP A 72 -3.17 -6.80 -5.67
N GLU A 73 -3.34 -7.22 -4.42
CA GLU A 73 -4.16 -8.41 -4.10
C GLU A 73 -5.67 -8.10 -4.19
N ASP A 74 -6.45 -8.96 -4.84
CA ASP A 74 -7.88 -8.70 -5.12
C ASP A 74 -8.78 -8.83 -3.90
N ASP A 75 -8.37 -9.66 -2.93
CA ASP A 75 -9.11 -9.90 -1.70
C ASP A 75 -8.89 -8.81 -0.64
N VAL A 76 -7.89 -7.93 -0.82
CA VAL A 76 -7.68 -6.76 0.04
C VAL A 76 -8.70 -5.68 -0.28
N LEU A 77 -9.47 -5.27 0.74
CA LEU A 77 -10.50 -4.23 0.63
C LEU A 77 -10.07 -2.89 1.21
N ASP A 78 -9.34 -2.92 2.33
CA ASP A 78 -8.87 -1.72 3.01
C ASP A 78 -7.49 -1.96 3.62
N ILE A 79 -6.71 -0.89 3.68
CA ILE A 79 -5.34 -0.87 4.18
C ILE A 79 -5.24 0.30 5.15
N ARG A 80 -5.01 0.01 6.42
CA ARG A 80 -4.85 1.02 7.48
C ARG A 80 -3.44 0.98 8.01
N GLU A 81 -2.59 1.86 7.50
CA GLU A 81 -1.20 1.97 7.94
C GLU A 81 -1.07 2.67 9.30
N HIS A 82 -0.01 2.33 10.03
CA HIS A 82 0.30 2.89 11.34
C HIS A 82 -0.92 2.86 12.27
N TYR A 83 -1.56 1.69 12.36
CA TYR A 83 -2.77 1.49 13.13
C TYR A 83 -2.46 1.53 14.63
N PRO A 84 -3.01 2.49 15.40
CA PRO A 84 -2.68 2.66 16.80
C PRO A 84 -3.29 1.55 17.68
N LEU A 85 -2.51 1.10 18.65
CA LEU A 85 -2.94 0.10 19.63
C LEU A 85 -3.47 0.81 20.88
N PHE A 86 -4.66 1.38 20.74
CA PHE A 86 -5.33 2.05 21.86
C PHE A 86 -5.64 1.07 22.98
N HIS A 87 -5.51 1.53 24.22
CA HIS A 87 -5.83 0.76 25.42
C HIS A 87 -5.10 -0.59 25.48
N CYS A 88 -3.87 -0.66 24.94
CA CYS A 88 -3.10 -1.91 24.90
C CYS A 88 -2.94 -2.55 26.29
N GLU A 89 -2.67 -1.73 27.31
CA GLU A 89 -2.61 -2.20 28.70
C GLU A 89 -3.96 -2.72 29.19
N GLU A 90 -5.10 -2.23 28.73
CA GLU A 90 -6.40 -2.68 29.23
C GLU A 90 -6.83 -4.00 28.57
N VAL A 91 -6.58 -4.16 27.27
CA VAL A 91 -7.04 -5.32 26.49
C VAL A 91 -6.12 -6.53 26.58
N ILE A 92 -4.86 -6.35 26.99
CA ILE A 92 -3.92 -7.45 27.17
C ILE A 92 -4.18 -8.12 28.53
N GLN A 93 -4.71 -9.34 28.48
CA GLN A 93 -5.07 -10.12 29.67
C GLN A 93 -3.85 -10.51 30.53
N ASN A 94 -2.78 -11.00 29.90
CA ASN A 94 -1.55 -11.38 30.58
C ASN A 94 -0.43 -10.41 30.25
N LYS A 95 -0.04 -9.59 31.23
CA LYS A 95 1.04 -8.60 31.12
C LYS A 95 2.36 -9.08 31.71
N ALA A 96 2.43 -10.32 32.20
CA ALA A 96 3.66 -10.84 32.79
C ALA A 96 4.81 -10.76 31.78
N GLY A 97 5.93 -10.18 32.22
CA GLY A 97 7.11 -9.97 31.41
C GLY A 97 7.05 -8.78 30.45
N LEU A 98 5.95 -8.02 30.40
CA LEU A 98 5.86 -6.81 29.57
C LEU A 98 6.35 -5.58 30.33
N ASN A 99 7.11 -4.71 29.66
CA ASN A 99 7.57 -3.44 30.18
C ASN A 99 7.06 -2.25 29.36
N PHE A 100 5.90 -1.74 29.74
CA PHE A 100 5.29 -0.55 29.12
C PHE A 100 6.06 0.75 29.41
N ASP A 101 6.89 0.80 30.46
CA ASP A 101 7.66 1.99 30.81
C ASP A 101 8.75 2.31 29.77
N LEU A 102 9.15 1.34 28.94
CA LEU A 102 10.05 1.57 27.80
C LEU A 102 9.41 2.44 26.70
N PHE A 103 8.10 2.62 26.73
CA PHE A 103 7.33 3.33 25.71
C PHE A 103 6.63 4.56 26.29
N LYS A 104 7.35 5.32 27.12
CA LYS A 104 6.94 6.62 27.64
C LYS A 104 7.99 7.67 27.31
N ASP A 105 7.54 8.91 27.14
CA ASP A 105 8.45 10.04 27.04
C ASP A 105 9.20 10.23 28.35
N LYS A 106 10.51 10.48 28.28
CA LYS A 106 11.37 10.54 29.47
C LYS A 106 11.17 11.81 30.28
N ASP A 107 10.78 12.91 29.63
CA ASP A 107 10.66 14.20 30.27
C ASP A 107 9.26 14.40 30.83
N THR A 108 8.23 14.00 30.07
CA THR A 108 6.83 14.20 30.47
C THR A 108 6.18 12.98 31.12
N GLY A 109 6.78 11.78 30.98
CA GLY A 109 6.17 10.51 31.39
C GLY A 109 4.99 10.08 30.52
N THR A 110 4.63 10.86 29.49
CA THR A 110 3.45 10.60 28.65
C THR A 110 3.68 9.33 27.84
N PRO A 111 2.75 8.35 27.84
CA PRO A 111 2.89 7.13 27.06
C PRO A 111 2.86 7.40 25.56
N TYR A 112 3.70 6.68 24.82
CA TYR A 112 3.62 6.59 23.37
C TYR A 112 2.54 5.58 23.00
N ILE A 113 1.62 5.99 22.13
CA ILE A 113 0.70 5.04 21.50
C ILE A 113 1.50 4.22 20.49
N LEU A 114 1.65 2.93 20.79
CA LEU A 114 2.24 1.97 19.86
C LEU A 114 1.34 1.82 18.63
N SER A 115 1.93 1.45 17.50
CA SER A 115 1.18 1.21 16.28
C SER A 115 1.73 0.01 15.54
N THR A 116 0.83 -0.72 14.88
CA THR A 116 1.15 -1.78 13.93
C THR A 116 1.26 -1.20 12.53
N SER A 117 2.24 -1.66 11.74
CA SER A 117 2.52 -1.09 10.42
C SER A 117 1.30 -1.13 9.49
N PHE A 118 0.57 -2.26 9.45
CA PHE A 118 -0.64 -2.40 8.65
C PHE A 118 -1.71 -3.22 9.37
N LEU A 119 -2.93 -2.68 9.44
CA LEU A 119 -4.15 -3.44 9.64
C LEU A 119 -4.86 -3.56 8.29
N ILE A 120 -5.08 -4.79 7.85
CA ILE A 120 -5.57 -5.11 6.50
C ILE A 120 -6.94 -5.75 6.62
N THR A 121 -7.89 -5.26 5.84
CA THR A 121 -9.23 -5.82 5.72
C THR A 121 -9.30 -6.71 4.49
N LEU A 122 -9.62 -7.98 4.68
CA LEU A 122 -9.69 -8.99 3.62
C LEU A 122 -11.13 -9.46 3.39
N LYS A 123 -11.45 -9.78 2.14
CA LYS A 123 -12.67 -10.47 1.73
C LYS A 123 -12.38 -11.96 1.53
N LYS A 124 -12.87 -12.81 2.43
CA LYS A 124 -12.72 -14.26 2.29
C LYS A 124 -13.53 -14.79 1.09
N PRO A 125 -13.21 -15.98 0.56
CA PRO A 125 -13.97 -16.60 -0.54
C PRO A 125 -15.46 -16.77 -0.26
N ASN A 126 -15.85 -16.93 1.01
CA ASN A 126 -17.25 -17.02 1.43
C ASN A 126 -17.94 -15.64 1.60
N GLY A 127 -17.29 -14.55 1.16
CA GLY A 127 -17.79 -13.18 1.25
C GLY A 127 -17.63 -12.52 2.62
N LYS A 128 -17.19 -13.25 3.66
CA LYS A 128 -17.00 -12.67 5.00
C LYS A 128 -15.77 -11.78 5.07
N ILE A 129 -15.84 -10.76 5.91
CA ILE A 129 -14.70 -9.89 6.23
C ILE A 129 -13.78 -10.57 7.23
N ALA A 130 -12.47 -10.42 7.01
CA ALA A 130 -11.42 -10.80 7.95
C ALA A 130 -10.47 -9.62 8.16
N TYR A 131 -9.79 -9.63 9.29
CA TYR A 131 -8.71 -8.69 9.56
C TYR A 131 -7.42 -9.45 9.79
N VAL A 132 -6.32 -8.91 9.25
CA VAL A 132 -4.96 -9.38 9.54
C VAL A 132 -4.07 -8.18 9.82
N ALA A 133 -3.15 -8.35 10.76
CA ALA A 133 -2.24 -7.31 11.22
C ALA A 133 -0.80 -7.71 10.87
N ARG A 134 -0.01 -6.77 10.34
CA ARG A 134 1.37 -7.02 9.94
C ARG A 134 2.28 -5.91 10.42
N SER A 135 3.34 -6.28 11.12
CA SER A 135 4.35 -5.35 11.64
C SER A 135 5.61 -5.47 10.82
N LEU A 136 5.99 -4.40 10.14
CA LEU A 136 7.21 -4.38 9.37
C LEU A 136 8.38 -3.98 10.25
N LYS A 137 9.46 -4.75 10.18
CA LYS A 137 10.72 -4.49 10.86
C LYS A 137 11.87 -4.94 9.99
N ALA A 138 12.97 -4.19 10.00
CA ALA A 138 14.17 -4.71 9.39
C ALA A 138 14.69 -5.89 10.25
N ASP A 139 15.26 -6.90 9.61
CA ASP A 139 15.78 -8.09 10.29
C ASP A 139 16.74 -7.77 11.45
N TYR A 140 17.66 -6.82 11.26
CA TYR A 140 18.59 -6.37 12.30
C TYR A 140 17.90 -5.69 13.49
N GLU A 141 16.68 -5.16 13.32
CA GLU A 141 15.92 -4.60 14.44
C GLU A 141 15.41 -5.69 15.37
N LEU A 142 15.24 -6.92 14.88
CA LEU A 142 14.76 -8.05 15.67
C LEU A 142 15.79 -8.53 16.71
N GLU A 143 17.02 -8.05 16.66
CA GLU A 143 18.04 -8.28 17.69
C GLU A 143 17.93 -7.29 18.86
N ARG A 144 17.15 -6.21 18.69
CA ARG A 144 17.05 -5.14 19.69
C ARG A 144 15.96 -5.47 20.70
N LYS A 145 16.33 -5.56 21.98
CA LYS A 145 15.39 -5.84 23.10
C LYS A 145 14.15 -4.96 23.08
N THR A 146 14.29 -3.65 22.84
CA THR A 146 13.16 -2.72 22.78
C THR A 146 12.24 -2.95 21.59
N ALA A 147 12.76 -3.45 20.47
CA ALA A 147 11.94 -3.81 19.31
C ALA A 147 11.17 -5.11 19.58
N LEU A 148 11.83 -6.12 20.15
CA LEU A 148 11.18 -7.37 20.56
C LEU A 148 10.08 -7.14 21.60
N GLU A 149 10.33 -6.27 22.58
CA GLU A 149 9.33 -5.87 23.57
C GLU A 149 8.09 -5.27 22.92
N ARG A 150 8.31 -4.33 21.97
CA ARG A 150 7.22 -3.71 21.22
C ARG A 150 6.42 -4.77 20.45
N LEU A 151 7.11 -5.66 19.74
CA LEU A 151 6.48 -6.70 18.94
C LEU A 151 5.67 -7.69 19.80
N GLU A 152 6.13 -8.03 21.00
CA GLU A 152 5.38 -8.90 21.90
C GLU A 152 4.11 -8.22 22.44
N ILE A 153 4.15 -6.91 22.68
CA ILE A 153 2.95 -6.12 23.00
C ILE A 153 1.97 -6.16 21.82
N GLU A 154 2.44 -5.91 20.60
CA GLU A 154 1.60 -5.98 19.38
C GLU A 154 0.98 -7.38 19.24
N ARG A 155 1.77 -8.45 19.39
CA ARG A 155 1.31 -9.84 19.30
C ARG A 155 0.19 -10.13 20.30
N ARG A 156 0.36 -9.76 21.58
CA ARG A 156 -0.65 -10.00 22.62
C ARG A 156 -1.90 -9.14 22.42
N TYR A 157 -1.74 -7.91 21.94
CA TYR A 157 -2.85 -7.01 21.62
C TYR A 157 -3.75 -7.59 20.51
N TRP A 158 -3.17 -8.08 19.41
CA TRP A 158 -3.96 -8.67 18.33
C TRP A 158 -4.51 -10.05 18.69
N GLN A 159 -3.78 -10.82 19.51
CA GLN A 159 -4.27 -12.09 20.05
C GLN A 159 -5.53 -11.89 20.90
N SER A 160 -5.62 -10.85 21.73
CA SER A 160 -6.82 -10.60 22.55
C SER A 160 -8.05 -10.23 21.72
N GLN A 161 -7.85 -9.77 20.48
CA GLN A 161 -8.91 -9.48 19.51
C GLN A 161 -9.16 -10.61 18.51
N ASN A 162 -8.45 -11.74 18.65
CA ASN A 162 -8.51 -12.87 17.72
C ASN A 162 -8.21 -12.48 16.26
N ILE A 163 -7.25 -11.55 16.09
CA ILE A 163 -6.77 -11.10 14.78
C ILE A 163 -5.39 -11.72 14.53
N ASP A 164 -5.22 -12.31 13.35
CA ASP A 164 -3.94 -12.89 12.94
C ASP A 164 -2.87 -11.79 12.80
N TRP A 165 -1.75 -11.97 13.50
CA TRP A 165 -0.65 -11.03 13.52
C TRP A 165 0.66 -11.70 13.12
N GLY A 166 1.47 -10.99 12.32
CA GLY A 166 2.78 -11.48 11.91
C GLY A 166 3.78 -10.38 11.65
N ILE A 167 5.06 -10.74 11.68
CA ILE A 167 6.18 -9.86 11.35
C ILE A 167 6.52 -10.06 9.87
N VAL A 168 6.76 -8.96 9.16
CA VAL A 168 7.27 -8.98 7.79
C VAL A 168 8.60 -8.24 7.77
N THR A 169 9.66 -8.90 7.30
CA THR A 169 10.95 -8.25 7.09
C THR A 169 11.18 -7.95 5.62
N GLN A 170 12.26 -7.23 5.31
CA GLN A 170 12.65 -6.98 3.93
C GLN A 170 12.95 -8.26 3.14
N LYS A 171 13.20 -9.40 3.81
CA LYS A 171 13.51 -10.69 3.17
C LYS A 171 12.26 -11.35 2.58
N GLU A 172 11.09 -11.11 3.16
CA GLU A 172 9.82 -11.67 2.68
C GLU A 172 9.16 -10.82 1.58
N ILE A 173 9.72 -9.64 1.26
CA ILE A 173 9.16 -8.73 0.24
C ILE A 173 9.75 -9.08 -1.14
N PRO A 174 8.95 -9.59 -2.10
CA PRO A 174 9.40 -9.78 -3.48
C PRO A 174 9.62 -8.43 -4.17
N VAL A 175 10.87 -7.93 -4.10
CA VAL A 175 11.24 -6.58 -4.57
C VAL A 175 10.90 -6.35 -6.05
N VAL A 176 11.06 -7.38 -6.91
CA VAL A 176 10.73 -7.27 -8.33
C VAL A 176 9.23 -7.06 -8.54
N LYS A 177 8.38 -7.88 -7.90
CA LYS A 177 6.91 -7.73 -7.93
C LYS A 177 6.49 -6.36 -7.43
N ALA A 178 6.99 -5.93 -6.27
CA ALA A 178 6.66 -4.62 -5.72
C ALA A 178 7.05 -3.46 -6.67
N LYS A 179 8.22 -3.52 -7.31
CA LYS A 179 8.67 -2.50 -8.28
C LYS A 179 7.84 -2.50 -9.57
N ASN A 180 7.44 -3.66 -10.05
CA ASN A 180 6.56 -3.76 -11.22
C ASN A 180 5.18 -3.18 -10.91
N ILE A 181 4.63 -3.48 -9.73
CA ILE A 181 3.38 -2.89 -9.28
C ILE A 181 3.52 -1.37 -9.18
N GLU A 182 4.56 -0.86 -8.51
CA GLU A 182 4.88 0.58 -8.45
C GLU A 182 4.91 1.23 -9.86
N TRP A 183 5.51 0.56 -10.84
CA TRP A 183 5.64 1.07 -12.21
C TRP A 183 4.31 1.19 -12.95
N VAL A 184 3.35 0.28 -12.70
CA VAL A 184 1.99 0.37 -13.22
C VAL A 184 1.07 1.20 -12.30
N HIS A 185 1.48 1.45 -11.06
CA HIS A 185 0.59 2.02 -10.04
C HIS A 185 0.10 3.45 -10.40
N SER A 186 0.97 4.24 -11.01
CA SER A 186 0.60 5.59 -11.45
C SER A 186 -0.36 5.64 -12.64
N SER A 187 -0.66 4.51 -13.29
CA SER A 187 -1.52 4.48 -14.49
C SER A 187 -3.03 4.53 -14.19
N LEU A 188 -3.43 4.31 -12.93
CA LEU A 188 -4.83 4.43 -12.48
C LEU A 188 -5.15 5.78 -11.81
N TYR A 189 -4.21 6.73 -11.86
CA TYR A 189 -4.54 8.11 -11.52
C TYR A 189 -5.49 8.71 -12.58
N PRO A 190 -6.22 9.79 -12.25
CA PRO A 190 -7.13 10.45 -13.17
C PRO A 190 -6.50 10.71 -14.55
N ALA A 191 -7.25 10.38 -15.60
CA ALA A 191 -6.77 10.39 -16.98
C ALA A 191 -6.60 11.83 -17.53
N ASP A 192 -7.27 12.80 -16.94
CA ASP A 192 -7.21 14.22 -17.30
C ASP A 192 -5.81 14.80 -17.10
N GLU A 193 -5.05 14.36 -16.09
CA GLU A 193 -3.63 14.70 -15.91
C GLU A 193 -2.75 14.27 -17.11
N ARG A 194 -3.26 13.36 -17.95
CA ARG A 194 -2.60 12.85 -19.17
C ARG A 194 -3.27 13.35 -20.46
N GLY A 195 -4.25 14.24 -20.36
CA GLY A 195 -4.97 14.79 -21.51
C GLY A 195 -5.98 13.84 -22.14
N PHE A 196 -6.40 12.77 -21.43
CA PHE A 196 -7.45 11.86 -21.89
C PHE A 196 -8.72 12.00 -21.05
N THR A 197 -9.86 11.79 -21.69
CA THR A 197 -11.12 11.49 -21.00
C THR A 197 -11.17 10.01 -20.59
N ASP A 198 -11.97 9.67 -19.58
CA ASP A 198 -12.16 8.27 -19.18
C ASP A 198 -12.72 7.41 -20.34
N GLU A 199 -13.61 7.99 -21.17
CA GLU A 199 -14.18 7.32 -22.34
C GLU A 199 -13.12 7.00 -23.40
N GLU A 200 -12.20 7.93 -23.67
CA GLU A 200 -11.07 7.68 -24.58
C GLU A 200 -10.15 6.60 -24.03
N VAL A 201 -9.83 6.64 -22.74
CA VAL A 201 -8.98 5.61 -22.12
C VAL A 201 -9.63 4.23 -22.22
N ASP A 202 -10.92 4.12 -21.94
CA ASP A 202 -11.66 2.87 -22.09
C ASP A 202 -11.66 2.36 -23.53
N TYR A 203 -11.89 3.26 -24.50
CA TYR A 203 -11.81 2.96 -25.92
C TYR A 203 -10.42 2.43 -26.31
N TYR A 204 -9.34 3.14 -25.93
CA TYR A 204 -7.98 2.73 -26.25
C TYR A 204 -7.59 1.43 -25.56
N CYS A 205 -8.02 1.20 -24.32
CA CYS A 205 -7.81 -0.07 -23.63
C CYS A 205 -8.46 -1.24 -24.39
N ASN A 206 -9.69 -1.07 -24.91
CA ASN A 206 -10.37 -2.09 -25.71
C ASN A 206 -9.64 -2.33 -27.04
N ALA A 207 -9.34 -1.26 -27.77
CA ALA A 207 -8.63 -1.34 -29.05
C ALA A 207 -7.22 -1.95 -28.92
N PHE A 208 -6.53 -1.67 -27.81
CA PHE A 208 -5.21 -2.24 -27.52
C PHE A 208 -5.30 -3.76 -27.36
N VAL A 209 -6.26 -4.26 -26.58
CA VAL A 209 -6.46 -5.70 -26.37
C VAL A 209 -6.82 -6.41 -27.68
N GLU A 210 -7.70 -5.84 -28.50
CA GLU A 210 -8.06 -6.40 -29.80
C GLU A 210 -6.86 -6.51 -30.74
N LYS A 211 -6.01 -5.48 -30.80
CA LYS A 211 -4.83 -5.46 -31.67
C LYS A 211 -3.67 -6.27 -31.14
N LEU A 212 -3.62 -6.49 -29.82
CA LEU A 212 -2.61 -7.33 -29.19
C LEU A 212 -2.80 -8.81 -29.58
N ALA A 213 -4.04 -9.23 -29.81
CA ALA A 213 -4.36 -10.60 -30.21
C ALA A 213 -3.67 -10.97 -31.54
N GLY A 214 -2.82 -11.99 -31.50
CA GLY A 214 -2.07 -12.46 -32.69
C GLY A 214 -0.85 -11.62 -33.06
N ASN A 215 -0.48 -10.61 -32.26
CA ASN A 215 0.77 -9.86 -32.47
C ASN A 215 1.98 -10.64 -31.93
N SER A 216 3.13 -10.50 -32.59
CA SER A 216 4.39 -11.15 -32.20
C SER A 216 5.59 -10.20 -32.21
N THR A 217 5.35 -8.89 -32.12
CA THR A 217 6.41 -7.87 -32.02
C THR A 217 6.83 -7.66 -30.57
N SER A 218 7.91 -6.89 -30.34
CA SER A 218 8.23 -6.43 -28.99
C SER A 218 7.17 -5.48 -28.45
N ILE A 219 6.97 -5.46 -27.14
CA ILE A 219 6.00 -4.56 -26.49
C ILE A 219 6.25 -3.10 -26.89
N ARG A 220 7.51 -2.66 -26.93
CA ARG A 220 7.93 -1.32 -27.36
C ARG A 220 7.49 -1.01 -28.78
N ASN A 221 7.70 -1.92 -29.71
CA ASN A 221 7.31 -1.72 -31.11
C ASN A 221 5.79 -1.70 -31.24
N PHE A 222 5.10 -2.60 -30.53
CA PHE A 222 3.64 -2.63 -30.47
C PHE A 222 3.07 -1.31 -29.96
N THR A 223 3.53 -0.82 -28.79
CA THR A 223 3.03 0.44 -28.22
C THR A 223 3.34 1.64 -29.10
N THR A 224 4.50 1.67 -29.77
CA THR A 224 4.85 2.75 -30.71
C THR A 224 3.98 2.73 -31.96
N GLN A 225 3.65 1.54 -32.47
CA GLN A 225 2.73 1.40 -33.60
C GLN A 225 1.30 1.78 -33.21
N PHE A 226 0.89 1.45 -31.98
CA PHE A 226 -0.39 1.84 -31.42
C PHE A 226 -0.52 3.38 -31.36
N ASP A 227 0.51 4.08 -30.87
CA ASP A 227 0.55 5.55 -30.85
C ASP A 227 0.33 6.13 -32.26
N ARG A 228 1.06 5.61 -33.25
CA ARG A 228 0.95 6.08 -34.65
C ARG A 228 -0.42 5.79 -35.25
N LEU A 229 -0.98 4.62 -34.96
CA LEU A 229 -2.26 4.19 -35.52
C LEU A 229 -3.42 5.07 -35.05
N PHE A 230 -3.39 5.51 -33.79
CA PHE A 230 -4.42 6.35 -33.19
C PHE A 230 -4.04 7.83 -33.13
N ASN A 231 -2.93 8.23 -33.75
CA ASN A 231 -2.41 9.60 -33.74
C ASN A 231 -2.27 10.16 -32.31
N LEU A 232 -1.74 9.34 -31.40
CA LEU A 232 -1.50 9.69 -30.00
C LEU A 232 -0.09 10.23 -29.79
N ASP A 233 0.07 10.95 -28.69
CA ASP A 233 1.39 11.38 -28.22
C ASP A 233 2.28 10.16 -27.91
N THR A 234 3.59 10.32 -28.15
CA THR A 234 4.57 9.26 -27.92
C THR A 234 4.55 8.83 -26.46
N GLY A 235 4.34 7.53 -26.23
CA GLY A 235 4.28 6.93 -24.90
C GLY A 235 2.86 6.68 -24.39
N SER A 236 1.83 7.11 -25.12
CA SER A 236 0.42 6.84 -24.78
C SER A 236 0.13 5.34 -24.75
N GLY A 237 0.65 4.57 -25.70
CA GLY A 237 0.50 3.11 -25.78
C GLY A 237 1.18 2.42 -24.60
N VAL A 238 2.30 2.95 -24.10
CA VAL A 238 2.94 2.44 -22.87
C VAL A 238 2.07 2.75 -21.65
N TYR A 239 1.44 3.93 -21.61
CA TYR A 239 0.45 4.25 -20.57
C TYR A 239 -0.74 3.30 -20.60
N ILE A 240 -1.36 3.06 -21.77
CA ILE A 240 -2.46 2.11 -21.93
C ILE A 240 -2.03 0.68 -21.54
N PHE A 241 -0.83 0.25 -21.94
CA PHE A 241 -0.25 -1.03 -21.53
C PHE A 241 -0.16 -1.17 -20.00
N LYS A 242 0.42 -0.18 -19.31
CA LYS A 242 0.50 -0.14 -17.84
C LYS A 242 -0.89 -0.21 -17.21
N ARG A 243 -1.84 0.56 -17.75
CA ARG A 243 -3.20 0.63 -17.25
C ARG A 243 -3.91 -0.71 -17.38
N LEU A 244 -3.75 -1.40 -18.50
CA LEU A 244 -4.32 -2.74 -18.70
C LEU A 244 -3.75 -3.77 -17.72
N ILE A 245 -2.45 -3.69 -17.40
CA ILE A 245 -1.84 -4.53 -16.34
C ILE A 245 -2.45 -4.19 -14.99
N ALA A 246 -2.51 -2.90 -14.64
CA ALA A 246 -3.07 -2.43 -13.37
C ALA A 246 -4.54 -2.83 -13.18
N LEU A 247 -5.34 -2.79 -14.24
CA LEU A 247 -6.73 -3.26 -14.27
C LEU A 247 -6.86 -4.79 -14.35
N LYS A 248 -5.74 -5.53 -14.43
CA LYS A 248 -5.68 -6.99 -14.63
C LYS A 248 -6.49 -7.48 -15.85
N ARG A 249 -6.58 -6.63 -16.88
CA ARG A 249 -7.17 -6.97 -18.19
C ARG A 249 -6.18 -7.73 -19.06
N ILE A 250 -4.89 -7.49 -18.83
CA ILE A 250 -3.80 -8.31 -19.34
C ILE A 250 -2.88 -8.68 -18.18
N MET A 251 -2.21 -9.82 -18.30
CA MET A 251 -1.28 -10.32 -17.30
C MET A 251 0.11 -10.49 -17.91
N VAL A 252 1.11 -10.15 -17.10
CA VAL A 252 2.53 -10.41 -17.34
C VAL A 252 3.10 -11.06 -16.08
N ASP A 253 4.25 -11.72 -16.19
CA ASP A 253 4.93 -12.28 -15.02
C ASP A 253 5.47 -11.15 -14.12
N MET A 254 4.68 -10.79 -13.11
CA MET A 254 5.04 -9.73 -12.17
C MET A 254 6.27 -10.07 -11.32
N ASN A 255 6.74 -11.33 -11.29
CA ASN A 255 7.95 -11.70 -10.56
C ASN A 255 9.22 -11.51 -11.39
N LYS A 256 9.10 -11.21 -12.68
CA LYS A 256 10.21 -10.83 -13.56
C LYS A 256 10.14 -9.36 -13.87
N LYS A 257 11.30 -8.70 -13.95
CA LYS A 257 11.34 -7.28 -14.31
C LYS A 257 10.67 -7.10 -15.67
N ILE A 258 9.67 -6.22 -15.75
CA ILE A 258 9.00 -5.92 -17.03
C ILE A 258 10.01 -5.25 -17.97
N ASP A 259 10.26 -5.86 -19.13
CA ASP A 259 11.06 -5.29 -20.21
C ASP A 259 10.17 -5.03 -21.43
N LEU A 260 10.17 -3.78 -21.91
CA LEU A 260 9.41 -3.43 -23.12
C LEU A 260 9.99 -4.07 -24.39
N ASN A 261 11.19 -4.65 -24.34
CA ASN A 261 11.76 -5.38 -25.45
C ASN A 261 11.28 -6.84 -25.52
N ASP A 262 10.59 -7.34 -24.49
CA ASP A 262 9.99 -8.67 -24.51
C ASP A 262 8.90 -8.77 -25.60
N SER A 263 8.67 -9.99 -26.07
CA SER A 263 7.62 -10.28 -27.06
C SER A 263 6.23 -10.05 -26.47
N THR A 264 5.34 -9.45 -27.24
CA THR A 264 3.90 -9.33 -26.92
C THR A 264 3.23 -10.68 -26.66
N GLN A 265 3.79 -11.79 -27.15
CA GLN A 265 3.32 -13.15 -26.87
C GLN A 265 3.50 -13.59 -25.42
N SER A 266 4.33 -12.89 -24.64
CA SER A 266 4.47 -13.11 -23.20
C SER A 266 3.30 -12.54 -22.38
N ILE A 267 2.41 -11.76 -23.03
CA ILE A 267 1.25 -11.15 -22.40
C ILE A 267 0.05 -12.09 -22.52
N GLU A 268 -0.58 -12.40 -21.40
CA GLU A 268 -1.84 -13.12 -21.36
C GLU A 268 -3.02 -12.13 -21.36
N ILE A 269 -3.95 -12.29 -22.30
CA ILE A 269 -5.18 -11.49 -22.34
C ILE A 269 -6.24 -12.17 -21.49
N ILE A 270 -6.72 -11.48 -20.45
CA ILE A 270 -7.80 -12.00 -19.61
C ILE A 270 -9.14 -11.64 -20.25
N LYS A 271 -9.84 -12.66 -20.77
CA LYS A 271 -11.22 -12.51 -21.23
C LYS A 271 -12.14 -12.32 -20.02
N GLN A 272 -12.35 -11.09 -19.58
CA GLN A 272 -13.36 -10.81 -18.56
C GLN A 272 -14.73 -10.61 -19.22
N SER A 273 -15.76 -11.27 -18.70
CA SER A 273 -17.10 -10.70 -18.65
C SER A 273 -17.00 -9.42 -17.82
N LEU A 274 -17.31 -8.27 -18.42
CA LEU A 274 -17.25 -6.93 -17.81
C LEU A 274 -17.54 -6.98 -16.29
N PRO A 275 -16.54 -6.73 -15.43
CA PRO A 275 -16.83 -6.42 -14.04
C PRO A 275 -17.66 -5.12 -14.00
N GLU A 276 -18.63 -5.05 -13.07
CA GLU A 276 -19.33 -3.80 -12.79
C GLU A 276 -18.33 -2.67 -12.65
N ARG A 277 -18.54 -1.61 -13.43
CA ARG A 277 -17.72 -0.41 -13.49
C ARG A 277 -17.17 -0.09 -12.10
N VAL A 278 -15.85 -0.18 -11.95
CA VAL A 278 -15.17 0.60 -10.91
C VAL A 278 -15.48 2.04 -11.28
N ARG A 279 -16.55 2.60 -10.70
CA ARG A 279 -16.91 4.00 -10.87
C ARG A 279 -15.75 4.79 -10.29
N ILE A 280 -14.90 5.30 -11.17
CA ILE A 280 -14.02 6.41 -10.88
C ILE A 280 -14.98 7.60 -10.70
N LEU A 281 -15.22 7.96 -9.44
CA LEU A 281 -15.89 9.17 -9.00
C LEU A 281 -14.95 9.86 -8.03
#